data_AF-A0A5Q4SD61-F1
#
_entry.id   AF-A0A5Q4SD61-F1
#
_cell.length_a   1.000
_cell.length_b   1.000
_cell.length_c   1.000
_cell.angle_alpha   90.00
_cell.angle_beta   90.00
_cell.angle_gamma   90.00
#
_symmetry.space_group_name_H-M   'P 1'
#
loop_
_entity.id
_entity.type
_entity.pdbx_description
1 polymer ?
#
loop_
_entity_poly.entity_id
_entity_poly.type
_entity_poly.pdbx_seq_one_letter_code
_entity_poly.pdbx_strand_id
1 'polypeptide(L)'
;MVHVRRIEPLVAGELEPRYVWYTAYGSNTHLGRLACYIEGGRPPGAGTVYPGCRDRRPPCRSVPVELPGDLYFATESPVWGGGRAFYDPGGEGRVYARAHLVPASQFADIAAQEMYREPGEDLDLSEVLTAGVATLGSGRYETLVCAGRMDGHPVLTFTAPWSAGDVTPVPPSGAYLRLVASGLTAAGAWDAATVAAYLASARGPPAGGPTARSWT
;
A
#
# COMPACT_ATOMS: atom_id res chain seq x y z
N MET A 1 3.81 -17.14 -16.65
CA MET A 1 3.74 -15.66 -16.51
C MET A 1 2.68 -15.36 -15.47
N VAL A 2 2.98 -14.55 -14.46
CA VAL A 2 1.95 -14.13 -13.49
C VAL A 2 1.18 -12.98 -14.11
N HIS A 3 -0.14 -13.03 -14.08
CA HIS A 3 -0.99 -11.98 -14.63
C HIS A 3 -1.50 -11.06 -13.52
N VAL A 4 -1.60 -9.77 -13.85
CA VAL A 4 -2.33 -8.79 -13.03
C VAL A 4 -3.74 -9.30 -12.79
N ARG A 5 -4.14 -9.37 -11.52
CA ARG A 5 -5.49 -9.81 -11.15
C ARG A 5 -6.47 -8.66 -11.34
N ARG A 6 -7.62 -8.98 -11.92
CA ARG A 6 -8.72 -8.03 -12.13
C ARG A 6 -9.46 -7.79 -10.83
N ILE A 7 -9.72 -6.53 -10.53
CA ILE A 7 -10.61 -6.09 -9.46
C ILE A 7 -11.97 -5.79 -10.11
N GLU A 8 -13.02 -6.38 -9.54
CA GLU A 8 -14.40 -6.17 -9.95
C GLU A 8 -14.97 -4.96 -9.21
N PRO A 9 -15.91 -4.20 -9.81
CA PRO A 9 -16.53 -3.07 -9.14
C PRO A 9 -17.11 -3.42 -7.77
N LEU A 10 -17.09 -2.46 -6.85
CA LEU A 10 -17.74 -2.62 -5.56
C LEU A 10 -19.25 -2.79 -5.79
N VAL A 11 -19.78 -3.91 -5.31
CA VAL A 11 -21.20 -4.19 -5.24
C VAL A 11 -21.57 -4.44 -3.79
N ALA A 12 -22.84 -4.17 -3.44
CA ALA A 12 -23.37 -4.45 -2.11
C ALA A 12 -23.06 -5.90 -1.71
N GLY A 13 -22.59 -6.09 -0.48
CA GLY A 13 -22.21 -7.41 0.04
C GLY A 13 -22.02 -7.38 1.55
N GLU A 14 -21.36 -8.43 2.07
CA GLU A 14 -21.06 -8.56 3.51
C GLU A 14 -20.27 -7.34 4.03
N LEU A 15 -20.76 -6.74 5.13
CA LEU A 15 -20.16 -5.58 5.80
C LEU A 15 -19.13 -5.98 6.86
N GLU A 16 -19.16 -7.23 7.32
CA GLU A 16 -18.23 -7.81 8.29
C GLU A 16 -17.44 -8.97 7.67
N PRO A 17 -16.63 -8.73 6.62
CA PRO A 17 -15.92 -9.79 5.92
C PRO A 17 -14.88 -10.44 6.83
N ARG A 18 -14.79 -11.77 6.81
CA ARG A 18 -13.72 -12.49 7.54
C ARG A 18 -12.33 -12.25 6.94
N TYR A 19 -12.27 -12.07 5.64
CA TYR A 19 -11.03 -11.86 4.87
C TYR A 19 -11.17 -10.67 3.94
N VAL A 20 -10.06 -9.95 3.77
CA VAL A 20 -9.94 -8.81 2.87
C VAL A 20 -8.64 -8.92 2.08
N TRP A 21 -8.60 -8.28 0.92
CA TRP A 21 -7.37 -8.06 0.18
C TRP A 21 -6.75 -6.72 0.59
N TYR A 22 -5.75 -6.75 1.45
CA TYR A 22 -4.93 -5.57 1.73
C TYR A 22 -4.04 -5.25 0.53
N THR A 23 -4.28 -4.13 -0.13
CA THR A 23 -3.58 -3.74 -1.36
C THR A 23 -2.50 -2.71 -1.06
N ALA A 24 -1.25 -3.16 -1.02
CA ALA A 24 -0.10 -2.29 -0.83
C ALA A 24 0.39 -1.71 -2.15
N TYR A 25 0.50 -0.37 -2.21
CA TYR A 25 1.12 0.37 -3.32
C TYR A 25 2.50 0.97 -2.95
N GLY A 26 2.85 0.93 -1.66
CA GLY A 26 4.11 1.44 -1.11
C GLY A 26 5.06 0.33 -0.66
N SER A 27 5.79 0.56 0.43
CA SER A 27 6.83 -0.38 0.89
C SER A 27 6.31 -1.78 1.27
N ASN A 28 5.03 -1.92 1.64
CA ASN A 28 4.44 -3.21 1.97
C ASN A 28 4.22 -4.13 0.74
N THR A 29 4.48 -3.65 -0.49
CA THR A 29 4.61 -4.51 -1.67
C THR A 29 5.74 -5.55 -1.51
N HIS A 30 6.75 -5.23 -0.70
CA HIS A 30 7.85 -6.12 -0.35
C HIS A 30 7.46 -7.03 0.82
N LEU A 31 7.44 -8.35 0.60
CA LEU A 31 6.96 -9.31 1.60
C LEU A 31 7.73 -9.28 2.92
N GLY A 32 9.05 -9.15 2.89
CA GLY A 32 9.85 -9.03 4.11
C GLY A 32 9.56 -7.74 4.90
N ARG A 33 9.08 -6.69 4.21
CA ARG A 33 8.67 -5.44 4.86
C ARG A 33 7.32 -5.62 5.54
N LEU A 34 6.35 -6.20 4.82
CA LEU A 34 5.04 -6.54 5.35
C LEU A 34 5.13 -7.53 6.53
N ALA A 35 6.02 -8.51 6.47
CA ALA A 35 6.25 -9.47 7.56
C ALA A 35 6.60 -8.78 8.88
N CYS A 36 7.30 -7.65 8.87
CA CYS A 36 7.59 -6.90 10.09
C CYS A 36 6.33 -6.32 10.75
N TYR A 37 5.31 -5.91 9.99
CA TYR A 37 4.03 -5.46 10.52
C TYR A 37 3.17 -6.62 11.03
N ILE A 38 3.34 -7.82 10.46
CA ILE A 38 2.56 -9.01 10.80
C ILE A 38 3.17 -9.74 11.99
N GLU A 39 4.43 -10.13 11.90
CA GLU A 39 5.14 -10.93 12.91
C GLU A 39 5.64 -10.06 14.08
N GLY A 40 5.83 -8.77 13.83
CA GLY A 40 6.52 -7.85 14.72
C GLY A 40 8.03 -7.92 14.59
N GLY A 41 8.73 -7.13 15.39
CA GLY A 41 10.19 -7.09 15.43
C GLY A 41 10.80 -5.86 14.76
N ARG A 42 12.11 -5.92 14.52
CA ARG A 42 12.90 -4.77 14.07
C ARG A 42 13.59 -5.11 12.75
N PRO A 43 13.23 -4.46 11.62
CA PRO A 43 13.97 -4.64 10.38
C PRO A 43 15.46 -4.30 10.56
N PRO A 44 16.39 -5.01 9.89
CA PRO A 44 17.81 -4.67 9.94
C PRO A 44 18.05 -3.20 9.58
N GLY A 45 18.74 -2.46 10.45
CA GLY A 45 19.03 -1.03 10.25
C GLY A 45 17.88 -0.06 10.53
N ALA A 46 16.68 -0.54 10.89
CA ALA A 46 15.57 0.35 11.26
C ALA A 46 15.70 0.86 12.69
N GLY A 47 15.23 2.09 12.96
CA GLY A 47 15.09 2.62 14.33
C GLY A 47 13.82 2.14 15.06
N THR A 48 12.85 1.60 14.33
CA THR A 48 11.50 1.29 14.83
C THR A 48 11.32 -0.20 15.06
N VAL A 49 10.73 -0.54 16.20
CA VAL A 49 10.23 -1.89 16.51
C VAL A 49 8.74 -1.92 16.20
N TYR A 50 8.30 -2.95 15.50
CA TYR A 50 6.90 -3.18 15.17
C TYR A 50 6.28 -4.14 16.19
N PRO A 51 5.11 -3.83 16.77
CA PRO A 51 4.43 -4.72 17.72
C PRO A 51 3.98 -6.04 17.09
N GLY A 52 3.68 -6.02 15.78
CA GLY A 52 3.10 -7.16 15.08
C GLY A 52 1.58 -7.23 15.26
N CYS A 53 0.94 -8.06 14.46
CA CYS A 53 -0.50 -8.31 14.54
C CYS A 53 -0.83 -9.34 15.64
N ARG A 54 -2.11 -9.38 16.03
CA ARG A 54 -2.69 -10.43 16.89
C ARG A 54 -2.56 -11.80 16.22
N ASP A 55 -2.84 -11.86 14.92
CA ASP A 55 -2.55 -13.00 14.07
C ASP A 55 -1.25 -12.76 13.28
N ARG A 56 -0.22 -13.55 13.59
CA ARG A 56 1.13 -13.40 13.00
C ARG A 56 1.38 -14.31 11.79
N ARG A 57 0.37 -15.01 11.30
CA ARG A 57 0.51 -15.87 10.11
C ARG A 57 0.73 -15.00 8.87
N PRO A 58 1.58 -15.44 7.92
CA PRO A 58 1.77 -14.71 6.67
C PRO A 58 0.45 -14.63 5.87
N PRO A 59 0.30 -13.66 4.96
CA PRO A 59 -0.88 -13.56 4.10
C PRO A 59 -1.14 -14.87 3.37
N CYS A 60 -2.40 -15.30 3.30
CA CYS A 60 -2.77 -16.56 2.67
C CYS A 60 -2.31 -16.62 1.21
N ARG A 61 -2.39 -15.48 0.52
CA ARG A 61 -1.98 -15.30 -0.88
C ARG A 61 -1.52 -13.87 -1.10
N SER A 62 -0.61 -13.66 -2.04
CA SER A 62 -0.18 -12.32 -2.48
C SER A 62 -0.11 -12.27 -4.00
N VAL A 63 -0.81 -11.32 -4.63
CA VAL A 63 -0.97 -11.27 -6.10
C VAL A 63 -0.76 -9.83 -6.64
N PRO A 64 -0.21 -9.67 -7.87
CA PRO A 64 -0.12 -8.36 -8.49
C PRO A 64 -1.50 -7.84 -8.92
N VAL A 65 -1.76 -6.56 -8.71
CA VAL A 65 -2.98 -5.85 -9.12
C VAL A 65 -2.65 -4.46 -9.67
N GLU A 66 -3.54 -3.90 -10.47
CA GLU A 66 -3.51 -2.48 -10.85
C GLU A 66 -4.77 -1.79 -10.29
N LEU A 67 -4.59 -0.64 -9.64
CA LEU A 67 -5.68 0.22 -9.20
C LEU A 67 -5.83 1.40 -10.19
N PRO A 68 -7.06 1.86 -10.50
CA PRO A 68 -7.23 3.18 -11.12
C PRO A 68 -6.79 4.27 -10.11
N GLY A 69 -6.20 5.36 -10.59
CA GLY A 69 -5.74 6.45 -9.72
C GLY A 69 -4.25 6.74 -9.85
N ASP A 70 -3.77 7.67 -9.02
CA ASP A 70 -2.40 8.16 -9.09
C ASP A 70 -1.58 7.79 -7.85
N LEU A 71 -0.35 7.36 -8.09
CA LEU A 71 0.69 7.23 -7.07
C LEU A 71 1.42 8.57 -6.96
N TYR A 72 1.57 9.07 -5.74
CA TYR A 72 2.35 10.28 -5.51
C TYR A 72 3.20 10.17 -4.24
N PHE A 73 4.29 10.93 -4.20
CA PHE A 73 5.18 11.01 -3.05
C PHE A 73 5.08 12.37 -2.40
N ALA A 74 4.79 12.37 -1.11
CA ALA A 74 4.65 13.55 -0.30
C ALA A 74 5.05 13.26 1.14
N THR A 75 5.18 14.32 1.95
CA THR A 75 5.61 14.29 3.35
C THR A 75 6.97 13.64 3.58
N GLU A 76 7.71 14.12 4.56
CA GLU A 76 9.00 13.50 4.86
C GLU A 76 8.83 12.29 5.79
N SER A 77 9.40 11.15 5.41
CA SER A 77 9.52 9.98 6.26
C SER A 77 10.83 10.02 7.05
N PRO A 78 10.80 10.04 8.38
CA PRO A 78 12.02 9.95 9.19
C PRO A 78 12.70 8.57 9.06
N VAL A 79 11.96 7.53 8.65
CA VAL A 79 12.49 6.19 8.42
C VAL A 79 13.24 6.10 7.09
N TRP A 80 12.79 6.84 6.07
CA TRP A 80 13.30 6.70 4.71
C TRP A 80 14.12 7.90 4.21
N GLY A 81 14.11 9.04 4.90
CA GLY A 81 14.83 10.24 4.50
C GLY A 81 14.33 10.83 3.18
N GLY A 82 13.00 10.92 3.02
CA GLY A 82 12.36 11.45 1.80
C GLY A 82 10.85 11.22 1.77
N GLY A 83 10.24 11.52 0.64
CA GLY A 83 8.82 11.30 0.34
C GLY A 83 8.36 9.86 0.56
N ARG A 84 7.17 9.68 1.13
CA ARG A 84 6.50 8.37 1.22
C ARG A 84 5.34 8.30 0.23
N ALA A 85 4.94 7.08 -0.12
CA ALA A 85 3.91 6.84 -1.11
C ALA A 85 2.51 7.09 -0.55
N PHE A 86 1.68 7.76 -1.33
CA PHE A 86 0.24 7.90 -1.15
C PHE A 86 -0.48 7.56 -2.45
N TYR A 87 -1.75 7.21 -2.32
CA TYR A 87 -2.63 6.83 -3.40
C TYR A 87 -3.80 7.80 -3.48
N ASP A 88 -4.00 8.36 -4.66
CA ASP A 88 -5.16 9.19 -4.99
C ASP A 88 -6.14 8.38 -5.86
N PRO A 89 -7.28 7.91 -5.32
CA PRO A 89 -8.26 7.15 -6.10
C PRO A 89 -9.01 8.00 -7.14
N GLY A 90 -8.94 9.34 -7.04
CA GLY A 90 -9.57 10.25 -8.00
C GLY A 90 -8.70 10.55 -9.23
N GLY A 91 -7.45 10.07 -9.24
CA GLY A 91 -6.54 10.22 -10.38
C GLY A 91 -6.97 9.45 -11.62
N GLU A 92 -6.47 9.85 -12.79
CA GLU A 92 -6.77 9.20 -14.07
C GLU A 92 -5.74 8.13 -14.46
N GLY A 93 -4.68 7.97 -13.66
CA GLY A 93 -3.59 7.04 -13.90
C GLY A 93 -3.90 5.59 -13.52
N ARG A 94 -2.80 4.85 -13.35
CA ARG A 94 -2.81 3.47 -12.87
C ARG A 94 -1.75 3.29 -11.79
N VAL A 95 -2.09 2.60 -10.72
CA VAL A 95 -1.18 2.28 -9.62
C VAL A 95 -0.84 0.80 -9.62
N TYR A 96 0.44 0.49 -9.75
CA TYR A 96 0.93 -0.87 -9.58
C TYR A 96 0.99 -1.21 -8.10
N ALA A 97 0.36 -2.31 -7.72
CA ALA A 97 0.24 -2.69 -6.34
C ALA A 97 0.30 -4.22 -6.16
N ARG A 98 0.40 -4.63 -4.90
CA ARG A 98 0.36 -6.02 -4.49
C ARG A 98 -0.75 -6.21 -3.46
N ALA A 99 -1.70 -7.09 -3.79
CA ALA A 99 -2.80 -7.43 -2.91
C ALA A 99 -2.46 -8.66 -2.08
N HIS A 100 -2.64 -8.58 -0.77
CA HIS A 100 -2.37 -9.61 0.22
C HIS A 100 -3.69 -10.06 0.86
N LEU A 101 -4.05 -11.33 0.71
CA LEU A 101 -5.26 -11.89 1.33
C LEU A 101 -4.99 -12.16 2.81
N VAL A 102 -5.66 -11.41 3.68
CA VAL A 102 -5.44 -11.43 5.12
C VAL A 102 -6.78 -11.46 5.87
N PRO A 103 -6.84 -11.99 7.10
CA PRO A 103 -7.99 -11.78 7.97
C PRO A 103 -8.30 -10.29 8.15
N ALA A 104 -9.58 -9.92 8.27
CA ALA A 104 -9.95 -8.52 8.47
C ALA A 104 -9.33 -7.90 9.74
N SER A 105 -9.21 -8.69 10.82
CA SER A 105 -8.52 -8.29 12.05
C SER A 105 -7.02 -8.04 11.85
N GLN A 106 -6.36 -8.82 10.98
CA GLN A 106 -4.96 -8.59 10.63
C GLN A 106 -4.81 -7.31 9.78
N PHE A 107 -5.74 -7.03 8.87
CA PHE A 107 -5.78 -5.74 8.17
C PHE A 107 -5.94 -4.56 9.13
N ALA A 108 -6.83 -4.68 10.13
CA ALA A 108 -7.01 -3.68 11.18
C ALA A 108 -5.71 -3.43 11.97
N ASP A 109 -5.01 -4.49 12.35
CA ASP A 109 -3.73 -4.40 13.07
C ASP A 109 -2.61 -3.76 12.23
N ILE A 110 -2.57 -4.04 10.92
CA ILE A 110 -1.63 -3.39 9.98
C ILE A 110 -1.97 -1.89 9.87
N ALA A 111 -3.24 -1.55 9.71
CA ALA A 111 -3.71 -0.17 9.60
C ALA A 111 -3.39 0.62 10.88
N ALA A 112 -3.66 0.06 12.07
CA ALA A 112 -3.32 0.67 13.35
C ALA A 112 -1.82 1.06 13.43
N GLN A 113 -0.92 0.15 13.04
CA GLN A 113 0.52 0.42 13.03
C GLN A 113 0.92 1.52 12.04
N GLU A 114 0.32 1.55 10.85
CA GLU A 114 0.56 2.61 9.85
C GLU A 114 0.02 3.98 10.31
N MET A 115 -1.00 3.96 11.17
CA MET A 115 -1.59 5.13 11.82
C MET A 115 -0.92 5.47 13.16
N TYR A 116 0.20 4.82 13.50
CA TYR A 116 0.95 5.01 14.75
C TYR A 116 0.13 4.73 16.03
N ARG A 117 -0.72 3.72 15.97
CA ARG A 117 -1.52 3.19 17.09
C ARG A 117 -1.12 1.75 17.42
N GLU A 118 -1.47 1.32 18.63
CA GLU A 118 -1.29 -0.08 19.03
C GLU A 118 -2.33 -0.98 18.33
N PRO A 119 -1.91 -2.14 17.78
CA PRO A 119 -2.83 -3.20 17.34
C PRO A 119 -3.70 -3.72 18.48
N GLY A 120 -4.89 -4.22 18.15
CA GLY A 120 -5.75 -4.84 19.16
C GLY A 120 -7.25 -4.78 18.88
N GLU A 121 -7.67 -3.77 18.12
CA GLU A 121 -9.07 -3.50 17.83
C GLU A 121 -9.41 -3.76 16.36
N ASP A 122 -10.63 -4.22 16.11
CA ASP A 122 -11.14 -4.39 14.75
C ASP A 122 -11.68 -3.05 14.22
N LEU A 123 -11.50 -2.82 12.91
CA LEU A 123 -12.05 -1.64 12.24
C LEU A 123 -13.52 -1.89 11.86
N ASP A 124 -14.37 -0.89 12.04
CA ASP A 124 -15.67 -0.87 11.38
C ASP A 124 -15.46 -0.60 9.88
N LEU A 125 -15.74 -1.60 9.05
CA LEU A 125 -15.58 -1.53 7.60
C LEU A 125 -16.88 -1.11 6.90
N SER A 126 -17.98 -0.90 7.63
CA SER A 126 -19.31 -0.66 7.04
C SER A 126 -19.33 0.54 6.11
N GLU A 127 -18.72 1.65 6.52
CA GLU A 127 -18.68 2.88 5.70
C GLU A 127 -17.85 2.67 4.42
N VAL A 128 -16.63 2.14 4.52
CA VAL A 128 -15.78 1.94 3.33
C VAL A 128 -16.35 0.90 2.36
N LEU A 129 -17.08 -0.10 2.87
CA LEU A 129 -17.72 -1.13 2.04
C LEU A 129 -19.03 -0.66 1.40
N THR A 130 -19.62 0.44 1.86
CA THR A 130 -20.85 1.01 1.31
C THR A 130 -20.58 2.23 0.42
N ALA A 131 -19.73 3.14 0.88
CA ALA A 131 -19.39 4.40 0.19
C ALA A 131 -18.11 4.31 -0.65
N GLY A 132 -17.32 3.24 -0.51
CA GLY A 132 -16.03 3.08 -1.19
C GLY A 132 -14.87 3.80 -0.50
N VAL A 133 -15.15 4.69 0.45
CA VAL A 133 -14.16 5.46 1.22
C VAL A 133 -14.67 5.67 2.65
N ALA A 134 -13.77 5.67 3.64
CA ALA A 134 -14.08 6.07 5.01
C ALA A 134 -12.87 6.77 5.63
N THR A 135 -13.09 7.84 6.39
CA THR A 135 -12.01 8.58 7.08
C THR A 135 -12.07 8.33 8.58
N LEU A 136 -11.05 7.69 9.11
CA LEU A 136 -10.95 7.24 10.51
C LEU A 136 -10.32 8.28 11.45
N GLY A 137 -9.78 9.38 10.91
CA GLY A 137 -9.07 10.40 11.67
C GLY A 137 -8.41 11.47 10.79
N SER A 138 -7.61 12.34 11.39
CA SER A 138 -6.94 13.47 10.71
C SER A 138 -5.47 13.24 10.34
N GLY A 139 -4.91 12.09 10.68
CA GLY A 139 -3.58 11.63 10.31
C GLY A 139 -3.41 11.28 8.82
N ARG A 140 -2.17 10.91 8.46
CA ARG A 140 -1.74 10.78 7.06
C ARG A 140 -2.21 9.49 6.36
N TYR A 141 -2.56 8.46 7.09
CA TYR A 141 -3.05 7.19 6.52
C TYR A 141 -4.45 6.85 7.04
N GLU A 142 -5.23 7.86 7.41
CA GLU A 142 -6.53 7.70 8.06
C GLU A 142 -7.68 7.43 7.11
N THR A 143 -7.45 7.39 5.80
CA THR A 143 -8.51 7.20 4.82
C THR A 143 -8.46 5.78 4.27
N LEU A 144 -9.46 4.96 4.60
CA LEU A 144 -9.69 3.68 3.97
C LEU A 144 -10.31 3.87 2.59
N VAL A 145 -9.90 3.05 1.62
CA VAL A 145 -10.48 2.99 0.28
C VAL A 145 -10.79 1.55 -0.08
N CYS A 146 -12.01 1.30 -0.58
CA CYS A 146 -12.38 0.03 -1.21
C CYS A 146 -12.35 0.17 -2.72
N ALA A 147 -11.36 -0.47 -3.36
CA ALA A 147 -11.17 -0.45 -4.80
C ALA A 147 -12.11 -1.39 -5.57
N GLY A 148 -12.91 -2.19 -4.86
CA GLY A 148 -13.80 -3.19 -5.43
C GLY A 148 -13.69 -4.54 -4.74
N ARG A 149 -13.93 -5.62 -5.49
CA ARG A 149 -13.87 -7.00 -4.99
C ARG A 149 -12.95 -7.87 -5.84
N MET A 150 -12.35 -8.87 -5.21
CA MET A 150 -11.53 -9.88 -5.87
C MET A 150 -11.71 -11.22 -5.15
N ASP A 151 -12.07 -12.28 -5.88
CA ASP A 151 -12.31 -13.62 -5.32
C ASP A 151 -13.31 -13.61 -4.15
N GLY A 152 -14.39 -12.82 -4.26
CA GLY A 152 -15.44 -12.70 -3.23
C GLY A 152 -15.10 -11.77 -2.06
N HIS A 153 -13.85 -11.33 -1.93
CA HIS A 153 -13.40 -10.48 -0.81
C HIS A 153 -13.21 -9.02 -1.24
N PRO A 154 -13.49 -8.04 -0.36
CA PRO A 154 -13.25 -6.64 -0.66
C PRO A 154 -11.75 -6.34 -0.76
N VAL A 155 -11.41 -5.41 -1.66
CA VAL A 155 -10.06 -4.95 -1.92
C VAL A 155 -9.88 -3.61 -1.22
N LEU A 156 -9.11 -3.60 -0.14
CA LEU A 156 -8.96 -2.46 0.75
C LEU A 156 -7.53 -1.94 0.74
N THR A 157 -7.40 -0.63 0.89
CA THR A 157 -6.14 0.05 1.23
C THR A 157 -6.43 1.18 2.19
N PHE A 158 -5.38 1.76 2.76
CA PHE A 158 -5.40 3.04 3.46
C PHE A 158 -4.48 4.03 2.76
N THR A 159 -4.83 5.31 2.78
CA THR A 159 -4.11 6.42 2.15
C THR A 159 -4.38 7.73 2.91
N ALA A 160 -3.88 8.84 2.39
CA ALA A 160 -4.15 10.17 2.92
C ALA A 160 -5.52 10.71 2.49
N PRO A 161 -6.12 11.61 3.28
CA PRO A 161 -7.38 12.27 2.90
C PRO A 161 -7.22 13.33 1.79
N TRP A 162 -6.00 13.59 1.32
CA TRP A 162 -5.69 14.61 0.32
C TRP A 162 -5.42 13.98 -1.05
N SER A 163 -5.84 14.69 -2.08
CA SER A 163 -5.55 14.37 -3.48
C SER A 163 -4.10 14.72 -3.79
N ALA A 164 -3.57 14.16 -4.88
CA ALA A 164 -2.20 14.45 -5.32
C ALA A 164 -2.01 15.97 -5.57
N GLY A 165 -3.04 16.68 -6.05
CA GLY A 165 -3.00 18.12 -6.31
C GLY A 165 -2.94 19.00 -5.05
N ASP A 166 -3.40 18.50 -3.90
CA ASP A 166 -3.60 19.29 -2.67
C ASP A 166 -2.31 19.46 -1.86
N VAL A 167 -1.25 18.74 -2.21
CA VAL A 167 0.00 18.71 -1.44
C VAL A 167 1.24 18.98 -2.28
N THR A 168 2.25 19.54 -1.61
CA THR A 168 3.59 19.69 -2.19
C THR A 168 4.25 18.32 -2.32
N PRO A 169 4.70 17.92 -3.52
CA PRO A 169 5.44 16.69 -3.69
C PRO A 169 6.76 16.73 -2.94
N VAL A 170 7.15 15.58 -2.36
CA VAL A 170 8.46 15.39 -1.75
C VAL A 170 9.12 14.20 -2.44
N PRO A 171 10.31 14.36 -3.03
CA PRO A 171 11.02 13.26 -3.65
C PRO A 171 11.30 12.11 -2.67
N PRO A 172 11.01 10.85 -3.02
CA PRO A 172 11.39 9.70 -2.22
C PRO A 172 12.90 9.47 -2.25
N SER A 173 13.45 8.84 -1.21
CA SER A 173 14.85 8.42 -1.23
C SER A 173 15.05 7.23 -2.18
N GLY A 174 16.27 7.09 -2.72
CA GLY A 174 16.60 5.95 -3.57
C GLY A 174 16.48 4.60 -2.86
N ALA A 175 16.70 4.56 -1.53
CA ALA A 175 16.51 3.36 -0.74
C ALA A 175 15.03 2.95 -0.65
N TYR A 176 14.13 3.92 -0.46
CA TYR A 176 12.69 3.67 -0.46
C TYR A 176 12.20 3.19 -1.83
N LEU A 177 12.60 3.85 -2.91
CA LEU A 177 12.23 3.43 -4.27
C LEU A 177 12.71 2.02 -4.62
N ARG A 178 13.95 1.65 -4.24
CA ARG A 178 14.45 0.28 -4.43
C ARG A 178 13.59 -0.76 -3.73
N LEU A 179 13.12 -0.46 -2.51
CA LEU A 179 12.28 -1.38 -1.76
C LEU A 179 10.92 -1.59 -2.43
N VAL A 180 10.27 -0.49 -2.86
CA VAL A 180 9.00 -0.55 -3.59
C VAL A 180 9.19 -1.28 -4.93
N ALA A 181 10.25 -0.95 -5.68
CA ALA A 181 10.56 -1.58 -6.96
C ALA A 181 10.76 -3.10 -6.79
N SER A 182 11.54 -3.51 -5.79
CA SER A 182 11.76 -4.92 -5.49
C SER A 182 10.46 -5.64 -5.15
N GLY A 183 9.55 -5.02 -4.38
CA GLY A 183 8.25 -5.57 -4.05
C GLY A 183 7.36 -5.80 -5.28
N LEU A 184 7.30 -4.81 -6.18
CA LEU A 184 6.52 -4.88 -7.42
C LEU A 184 7.09 -5.89 -8.41
N THR A 185 8.41 -5.88 -8.65
CA THR A 185 9.07 -6.85 -9.53
C THR A 185 8.90 -8.29 -9.01
N ALA A 186 9.02 -8.50 -7.69
CA ALA A 186 8.82 -9.81 -7.07
C ALA A 186 7.37 -10.31 -7.13
N ALA A 187 6.39 -9.47 -7.49
CA ALA A 187 5.02 -9.90 -7.76
C ALA A 187 4.89 -10.63 -9.11
N GLY A 188 5.89 -10.49 -10.00
CA GLY A 188 6.06 -11.30 -11.21
C GLY A 188 5.22 -10.90 -12.42
N ALA A 189 4.44 -9.82 -12.34
CA ALA A 189 3.66 -9.29 -13.47
C ALA A 189 4.43 -8.30 -14.35
N TRP A 190 5.42 -7.60 -13.79
CA TRP A 190 6.20 -6.57 -14.48
C TRP A 190 7.70 -6.83 -14.31
N ASP A 191 8.48 -6.55 -15.35
CA ASP A 191 9.93 -6.59 -15.26
C ASP A 191 10.51 -5.34 -14.57
N ALA A 192 11.79 -5.38 -14.24
CA ALA A 192 12.46 -4.30 -13.51
C ALA A 192 12.44 -2.96 -14.28
N ALA A 193 12.55 -3.01 -15.62
CA ALA A 193 12.56 -1.80 -16.45
C ALA A 193 11.19 -1.11 -16.44
N THR A 194 10.11 -1.90 -16.55
CA THR A 194 8.72 -1.43 -16.49
C THR A 194 8.42 -0.81 -15.13
N VAL A 195 8.81 -1.46 -14.03
CA VAL A 195 8.63 -0.93 -12.67
C VAL A 195 9.43 0.36 -12.45
N ALA A 196 10.67 0.44 -12.93
CA ALA A 196 11.48 1.64 -12.82
C ALA A 196 10.87 2.83 -13.58
N ALA A 197 10.40 2.60 -14.82
CA ALA A 197 9.74 3.63 -15.62
C ALA A 197 8.43 4.11 -14.95
N TYR A 198 7.64 3.17 -14.42
CA TYR A 198 6.44 3.47 -13.66
C TYR A 198 6.73 4.38 -12.46
N LEU A 199 7.66 3.99 -11.59
CA LEU A 199 7.99 4.79 -10.40
C LEU A 199 8.59 6.17 -10.74
N ALA A 200 9.31 6.28 -11.86
CA ALA A 200 9.85 7.55 -12.33
C ALA A 200 8.78 8.51 -12.87
N SER A 201 7.64 7.98 -13.34
CA SER A 201 6.51 8.79 -13.83
C SER A 201 5.60 9.36 -12.72
N ALA A 202 5.72 8.86 -11.49
CA ALA A 202 4.88 9.29 -10.37
C ALA A 202 5.17 10.74 -9.92
N ARG A 203 4.16 11.43 -9.39
CA ARG A 203 4.30 12.82 -8.90
C ARG A 203 5.17 12.87 -7.65
N GLY A 204 6.10 13.81 -7.61
CA GLY A 204 7.22 13.80 -6.65
C GLY A 204 8.33 12.82 -7.06
N PRO A 205 8.80 12.82 -8.32
CA PRO A 205 9.89 11.95 -8.75
C PRO A 205 11.20 12.32 -8.04
N PRO A 206 12.18 11.40 -7.96
CA PRO A 206 13.44 11.64 -7.25
C PRO A 206 14.15 12.93 -7.73
N ALA A 207 14.69 13.70 -6.79
CA ALA A 207 15.57 14.82 -7.11
C ALA A 207 16.85 14.27 -7.76
N GLY A 208 17.03 14.50 -9.06
CA GLY A 208 18.19 13.98 -9.81
C GLY A 208 18.12 12.49 -10.13
N GLY A 209 16.94 11.97 -10.45
CA GLY A 209 16.71 10.55 -10.73
C GLY A 209 17.69 9.94 -11.74
N PRO A 210 18.12 8.68 -11.55
CA PRO A 210 19.05 8.06 -12.48
C PRO A 210 18.30 7.72 -13.77
N THR A 211 18.85 8.13 -14.93
CA THR A 211 18.32 7.67 -16.22
C THR A 211 18.41 6.13 -16.29
N ALA A 212 17.68 5.50 -17.21
CA ALA A 212 17.59 4.03 -17.36
C ALA A 212 18.96 3.28 -17.41
N ARG A 213 20.07 4.02 -17.52
CA ARG A 213 21.46 3.53 -17.54
C ARG A 213 22.13 3.39 -16.16
N SER A 214 21.49 3.77 -15.07
CA SER A 214 22.15 3.85 -13.74
C SER A 214 21.76 2.74 -12.77
N TRP A 215 21.06 1.72 -13.27
CA TRP A 215 20.54 0.60 -12.50
C TRP A 215 21.02 -0.78 -13.02
N THR A 216 21.98 -0.80 -13.96
CA THR A 216 22.73 -2.00 -14.36
C THR A 216 23.93 -2.24 -13.47
#